data_AF-A0AAW3THD1-F1
#
_entry.id   AF-A0AAW3THD1-F1
#
_cell.length_a   1.000
_cell.length_b   1.000
_cell.length_c   1.000
_cell.angle_alpha   90.00
_cell.angle_beta   90.00
_cell.angle_gamma   90.00
#
_symmetry.space_group_name_H-M   'P 1'
#
loop_
_entity.id
_entity.type
_entity.pdbx_description
1 polymer ?
#
loop_
_entity_poly.entity_id
_entity_poly.type
_entity_poly.pdbx_seq_one_letter_code
_entity_poly.pdbx_strand_id
1 'polypeptide(L)'
;MSTPVSANPVMVEPKKTPVIYKILVMVSIITLIGGTLTGIMTYVNVGVTEHFYADWFTSFISAVLVMAPVGFVMMTLMHKLVNKLLPTSSELKRNLVISVFMALIMESVMAFVTATNNIGYADMRVFVTGWAEGLLAALPIGLTIMLIMSVTVKPKIERFLKS
;
A
#
# COMPACT_ATOMS: atom_id res chain seq x y z
N MET A 1 -38.23 -43.65 -38.11
CA MET A 1 -37.91 -42.23 -37.85
C MET A 1 -37.37 -42.13 -36.44
N SER A 2 -36.06 -41.95 -36.29
CA SER A 2 -35.37 -41.81 -35.00
C SER A 2 -35.23 -40.33 -34.70
N THR A 3 -35.87 -39.83 -33.65
CA THR A 3 -35.70 -38.46 -33.16
C THR A 3 -34.34 -38.29 -32.49
N PRO A 4 -33.55 -37.25 -32.79
CA PRO A 4 -32.29 -37.02 -32.11
C PRO A 4 -32.54 -36.46 -30.70
N VAL A 5 -31.93 -37.09 -29.70
CA VAL A 5 -31.87 -36.58 -28.32
C VAL A 5 -30.99 -35.33 -28.34
N SER A 6 -31.60 -34.17 -28.10
CA SER A 6 -30.87 -32.93 -27.84
C SER A 6 -30.15 -33.06 -26.51
N ALA A 7 -28.82 -33.18 -26.55
CA ALA A 7 -27.98 -33.14 -25.35
C ALA A 7 -28.02 -31.71 -24.79
N ASN A 8 -28.64 -31.54 -23.62
CA ASN A 8 -28.56 -30.28 -22.87
C ASN A 8 -27.09 -30.00 -22.52
N PRO A 9 -26.55 -28.80 -22.80
CA PRO A 9 -25.20 -28.45 -22.38
C PRO A 9 -25.16 -28.42 -20.84
N VAL A 10 -24.26 -29.22 -20.27
CA VAL A 10 -23.96 -29.19 -18.84
C VAL A 10 -23.42 -27.80 -18.51
N MET A 11 -24.25 -27.00 -17.86
CA MET A 11 -23.86 -25.68 -17.33
C MET A 11 -22.85 -25.92 -16.21
N VAL A 12 -21.56 -25.90 -16.54
CA VAL A 12 -20.48 -25.96 -15.54
C VAL A 12 -20.56 -24.67 -14.74
N GLU A 13 -21.00 -24.79 -13.49
CA GLU A 13 -21.12 -23.66 -12.58
C GLU A 13 -19.74 -23.00 -12.42
N PRO A 14 -19.62 -21.67 -12.58
CA PRO A 14 -18.32 -21.01 -12.51
C PRO A 14 -17.70 -21.21 -11.12
N LYS A 15 -16.54 -21.88 -11.09
CA LYS A 15 -15.80 -22.18 -9.86
C LYS A 15 -15.39 -20.88 -9.17
N LYS A 16 -16.08 -20.55 -8.06
CA LYS A 16 -15.77 -19.38 -7.22
C LYS A 16 -14.35 -19.47 -6.68
N THR A 17 -13.63 -18.36 -6.64
CA THR A 17 -12.25 -18.39 -6.14
C THR A 17 -12.23 -18.53 -4.61
N PRO A 18 -11.49 -19.52 -4.04
CA PRO A 18 -11.39 -19.69 -2.60
C PRO A 18 -10.80 -18.46 -1.88
N VAL A 19 -11.35 -18.15 -0.70
CA VAL A 19 -10.94 -16.98 0.12
C VAL A 19 -9.45 -16.98 0.46
N ILE A 20 -8.86 -18.16 0.66
CA ILE A 20 -7.42 -18.28 0.97
C ILE A 20 -6.55 -17.66 -0.14
N TYR A 21 -6.91 -17.80 -1.41
CA TYR A 21 -6.14 -17.21 -2.51
C TYR A 21 -6.30 -15.69 -2.55
N LYS A 22 -7.47 -15.17 -2.17
CA LYS A 22 -7.70 -13.73 -2.03
C LYS A 22 -6.82 -13.13 -0.94
N ILE A 23 -6.76 -13.79 0.22
CA ILE A 23 -5.91 -13.38 1.34
C ILE A 23 -4.44 -13.45 0.93
N LEU A 24 -4.00 -14.56 0.33
CA LEU A 24 -2.62 -14.72 -0.10
C LEU A 24 -2.19 -13.63 -1.09
N VAL A 25 -3.02 -13.31 -2.09
CA VAL A 25 -2.72 -12.22 -3.03
C VAL A 25 -2.57 -10.88 -2.32
N MET A 26 -3.50 -10.54 -1.42
CA MET A 26 -3.44 -9.29 -0.67
C MET A 26 -2.19 -9.20 0.21
N VAL A 27 -1.86 -10.29 0.92
CA VAL A 27 -0.64 -10.38 1.75
C VAL A 27 0.60 -10.22 0.87
N SER A 28 0.67 -10.92 -0.27
CA SER A 28 1.81 -10.80 -1.19
C SER A 28 2.02 -9.37 -1.69
N ILE A 29 0.95 -8.64 -2.00
CA ILE A 29 1.04 -7.25 -2.46
C ILE A 29 1.52 -6.33 -1.33
N ILE A 30 0.95 -6.48 -0.12
CA ILE A 30 1.35 -5.68 1.04
C ILE A 30 2.82 -5.93 1.36
N THR A 31 3.25 -7.20 1.38
CA THR A 31 4.64 -7.58 1.62
C THR A 31 5.56 -7.04 0.53
N LEU A 32 5.17 -7.14 -0.74
CA LEU A 32 5.99 -6.62 -1.84
C LEU A 32 6.16 -5.11 -1.74
N ILE A 33 5.06 -4.36 -1.61
CA ILE A 33 5.12 -2.89 -1.59
C ILE A 33 5.75 -2.40 -0.30
N GLY A 34 5.19 -2.79 0.85
CA GLY A 34 5.67 -2.35 2.15
C GLY A 34 7.10 -2.82 2.42
N GLY A 35 7.43 -4.07 2.06
CA GLY A 35 8.77 -4.62 2.23
C GLY A 35 9.81 -3.89 1.37
N THR A 36 9.48 -3.57 0.12
CA THR A 36 10.41 -2.83 -0.76
C THR A 36 10.65 -1.40 -0.24
N LEU A 37 9.58 -0.67 0.11
CA LEU A 37 9.69 0.70 0.60
C LEU A 37 10.45 0.78 1.92
N THR A 38 10.07 -0.03 2.91
CA THR A 38 10.78 -0.09 4.20
C THR A 38 12.21 -0.62 4.06
N GLY A 39 12.48 -1.49 3.08
CA GLY A 39 13.82 -1.96 2.75
C GLY A 39 14.73 -0.85 2.25
N ILE A 40 14.23 -0.02 1.32
CA ILE A 40 14.95 1.16 0.82
C ILE A 40 15.21 2.14 1.97
N MET A 41 14.17 2.46 2.76
CA MET A 41 14.31 3.36 3.92
C MET A 41 15.31 2.82 4.95
N THR A 42 15.30 1.51 5.19
CA THR A 42 16.27 0.87 6.10
C THR A 42 17.68 0.96 5.54
N TYR A 43 17.86 0.68 4.26
CA TYR A 43 19.16 0.79 3.61
C TYR A 43 19.71 2.21 3.68
N VAL A 44 18.86 3.23 3.52
CA VAL A 44 19.26 4.63 3.68
C VAL A 44 19.66 4.95 5.12
N ASN A 45 18.92 4.45 6.11
CA ASN A 45 19.19 4.74 7.52
C ASN A 45 20.45 4.06 8.06
N VAL A 46 20.69 2.80 7.71
CA VAL A 46 21.75 1.98 8.34
C VAL A 46 22.73 1.33 7.34
N GLY A 47 22.45 1.35 6.04
CA GLY A 47 23.24 0.63 5.03
C GLY A 47 23.06 -0.89 5.10
N VAL A 48 23.91 -1.65 4.40
CA VAL A 48 23.95 -3.13 4.54
C VAL A 48 24.89 -3.49 5.68
N THR A 49 24.31 -3.78 6.83
CA THR A 49 25.01 -4.20 8.06
C THR A 49 24.58 -5.60 8.48
N GLU A 50 25.22 -6.16 9.50
CA GLU A 50 24.84 -7.47 10.06
C GLU A 50 23.41 -7.51 10.62
N HIS A 51 22.88 -6.34 11.02
CA HIS A 51 21.53 -6.21 11.58
C HIS A 51 20.47 -5.77 10.56
N PHE A 52 20.88 -5.46 9.31
CA PHE A 52 19.99 -4.92 8.27
C PHE A 52 18.68 -5.71 8.13
N TYR A 53 18.75 -7.04 8.07
CA TYR A 53 17.55 -7.87 7.89
C TYR A 53 16.62 -7.83 9.10
N ALA A 54 17.18 -7.75 10.32
CA ALA A 54 16.39 -7.63 11.53
C ALA A 54 15.70 -6.26 11.57
N ASP A 55 16.46 -5.19 11.36
CA ASP A 55 15.98 -3.80 11.37
C ASP A 55 14.91 -3.55 10.29
N TRP A 56 15.16 -4.08 9.08
CA TRP A 56 14.21 -4.04 7.98
C TRP A 56 12.93 -4.77 8.32
N PHE A 57 13.03 -6.01 8.83
CA PHE A 57 11.86 -6.81 9.14
C PHE A 57 11.03 -6.20 10.27
N THR A 58 11.67 -5.69 11.32
CA THR A 58 10.98 -4.98 12.41
C THR A 58 10.34 -3.69 11.92
N SER A 59 11.01 -2.96 11.04
CA SER A 59 10.46 -1.76 10.38
C SER A 59 9.26 -2.08 9.51
N PHE A 60 9.33 -3.15 8.72
CA PHE A 60 8.21 -3.62 7.90
C PHE A 60 7.00 -3.98 8.75
N ILE A 61 7.17 -4.82 9.78
CA ILE A 61 6.06 -5.22 10.64
C ILE A 61 5.47 -4.03 11.38
N SER A 62 6.32 -3.15 11.92
CA SER A 62 5.87 -1.92 12.60
C SER A 62 5.09 -1.02 11.66
N ALA A 63 5.59 -0.82 10.44
CA ALA A 63 4.90 -0.02 9.43
C ALA A 63 3.53 -0.60 9.10
N VAL A 64 3.41 -1.91 8.86
CA VAL A 64 2.12 -2.57 8.60
C VAL A 64 1.14 -2.36 9.74
N LEU A 65 1.59 -2.52 10.99
CA LEU A 65 0.74 -2.38 12.18
C LEU A 65 0.30 -0.93 12.42
N VAL A 66 1.16 0.05 12.16
CA VAL A 66 0.84 1.49 12.30
C VAL A 66 -0.03 1.98 11.15
N MET A 67 0.20 1.49 9.94
CA MET A 67 -0.50 1.95 8.75
C MET A 67 -1.98 1.61 8.72
N ALA A 68 -2.38 0.47 9.31
CA ALA A 68 -3.78 0.09 9.37
C ALA A 68 -4.66 1.12 10.11
N PRO A 69 -4.37 1.50 11.38
CA PRO A 69 -5.15 2.51 12.09
C PRO A 69 -4.94 3.92 11.50
N VAL A 70 -3.72 4.29 11.14
CA VAL A 70 -3.43 5.63 10.58
C VAL A 70 -4.14 5.82 9.25
N GLY A 71 -4.09 4.84 8.35
CA GLY A 71 -4.74 4.90 7.05
C GLY A 71 -6.25 5.09 7.17
N PHE A 72 -6.90 4.38 8.10
CA PHE A 72 -8.33 4.53 8.34
C PHE A 72 -8.70 5.94 8.84
N VAL A 73 -7.96 6.45 9.83
CA VAL A 73 -8.17 7.79 10.39
C VAL A 73 -7.94 8.86 9.32
N MET A 74 -6.81 8.78 8.62
CA MET A 74 -6.43 9.78 7.62
C MET A 74 -7.37 9.79 6.42
N MET A 75 -7.84 8.62 5.97
CA MET A 75 -8.86 8.55 4.92
C MET A 75 -10.10 9.35 5.33
N THR A 76 -10.62 9.10 6.53
CA THR A 76 -11.81 9.79 7.03
C THR A 76 -11.60 11.31 7.14
N LEU A 77 -10.46 11.73 7.69
CA LEU A 77 -10.12 13.15 7.85
C LEU A 77 -9.93 13.85 6.51
N MET A 78 -9.20 13.25 5.57
CA MET A 78 -8.94 13.83 4.25
C MET A 78 -10.22 13.97 3.44
N HIS A 79 -11.08 12.96 3.42
CA HIS A 79 -12.38 13.07 2.78
C HIS A 79 -13.20 14.22 3.38
N LYS A 80 -13.28 14.33 4.71
CA LYS A 80 -14.01 15.42 5.38
C LYS A 80 -13.41 16.80 5.08
N LEU A 81 -12.07 16.91 5.13
CA LEU A 81 -11.35 18.16 4.93
C LEU A 81 -11.47 18.64 3.48
N VAL A 82 -11.14 17.79 2.51
CA VAL A 82 -11.24 18.13 1.08
C VAL A 82 -12.69 18.43 0.72
N ASN A 83 -13.64 17.71 1.30
CA ASN A 83 -15.04 17.97 1.01
C ASN A 83 -15.51 19.34 1.51
N LYS A 84 -14.96 19.79 2.65
CA LYS A 84 -15.23 21.10 3.25
C LYS A 84 -14.50 22.23 2.53
N LEU A 85 -13.24 22.03 2.12
CA LEU A 85 -12.41 23.07 1.49
C LEU A 85 -12.68 23.23 -0.01
N LEU A 86 -13.06 22.15 -0.69
CA LEU A 86 -13.34 22.14 -2.13
C LEU A 86 -14.79 21.67 -2.40
N PRO A 87 -15.82 22.34 -1.86
CA PRO A 87 -17.20 21.89 -1.97
C PRO A 87 -17.76 21.97 -3.40
N THR A 88 -17.26 22.91 -4.21
CA THR A 88 -17.73 23.17 -5.59
C THR A 88 -16.88 22.48 -6.66
N SER A 89 -15.82 21.77 -6.26
CA SER A 89 -14.96 21.05 -7.20
C SER A 89 -15.59 19.74 -7.66
N SER A 90 -15.27 19.32 -8.89
CA SER A 90 -15.70 18.01 -9.38
C SER A 90 -15.13 16.88 -8.52
N GLU A 91 -15.87 15.77 -8.46
CA GLU A 91 -15.47 14.59 -7.69
C GLU A 91 -14.09 14.07 -8.09
N LEU A 92 -13.79 14.08 -9.39
CA LEU A 92 -12.49 13.68 -9.92
C LEU A 92 -11.34 14.54 -9.36
N LYS A 93 -11.51 15.87 -9.29
CA LYS A 93 -10.51 16.76 -8.71
C LYS A 93 -10.32 16.50 -7.21
N ARG A 94 -11.41 16.32 -6.47
CA ARG A 94 -11.37 16.02 -5.02
C ARG A 94 -10.67 14.68 -4.75
N ASN A 95 -11.00 13.64 -5.50
CA ASN A 95 -10.37 12.32 -5.36
C ASN A 95 -8.89 12.34 -5.71
N LEU A 96 -8.49 13.10 -6.75
CA LEU A 96 -7.08 13.27 -7.09
C LEU A 96 -6.31 13.97 -5.97
N VAL A 97 -6.85 15.06 -5.43
CA VAL A 97 -6.27 15.75 -4.26
C VAL A 97 -6.14 14.79 -3.08
N ILE A 98 -7.21 14.07 -2.71
CA ILE A 98 -7.18 13.09 -1.62
C ILE A 98 -6.09 12.05 -1.85
N SER A 99 -5.98 11.48 -3.05
CA SER A 99 -4.98 10.45 -3.35
C SER A 99 -3.54 10.95 -3.23
N VAL A 100 -3.25 12.19 -3.67
CA VAL A 100 -1.91 12.77 -3.58
C VAL A 100 -1.54 13.05 -2.12
N PHE A 101 -2.42 13.67 -1.35
CA PHE A 101 -2.17 13.95 0.06
C PHE A 101 -2.06 12.68 0.89
N MET A 102 -2.93 11.70 0.65
CA MET A 102 -2.84 10.39 1.31
C MET A 102 -1.52 9.70 0.99
N ALA A 103 -1.05 9.70 -0.27
CA ALA A 103 0.24 9.10 -0.62
C ALA A 103 1.39 9.77 0.16
N LEU A 104 1.44 11.11 0.20
CA LEU A 104 2.49 11.84 0.91
C LEU A 104 2.48 11.59 2.42
N ILE A 105 1.29 11.64 3.03
CA ILE A 105 1.13 11.44 4.47
C ILE A 105 1.51 10.01 4.85
N MET A 106 1.01 9.03 4.09
CA MET A 106 1.28 7.63 4.37
C MET A 106 2.77 7.32 4.19
N GLU A 107 3.40 7.80 3.12
CA GLU A 107 4.84 7.59 2.92
C GLU A 107 5.68 8.24 4.04
N SER A 108 5.28 9.44 4.48
CA SER A 108 5.94 10.14 5.59
C SER A 108 5.83 9.39 6.92
N VAL A 109 4.65 8.82 7.22
CA VAL A 109 4.45 7.99 8.41
C VAL A 109 5.27 6.70 8.33
N MET A 110 5.34 6.06 7.15
CA MET A 110 6.17 4.86 6.95
C MET A 110 7.65 5.16 7.22
N ALA A 111 8.15 6.25 6.63
CA ALA A 111 9.53 6.70 6.83
C ALA A 111 9.79 7.03 8.30
N PHE A 112 8.83 7.64 9.00
CA PHE A 112 8.96 7.97 10.41
C PHE A 112 9.07 6.72 11.29
N VAL A 113 8.22 5.72 11.04
CA VAL A 113 8.26 4.43 11.77
C VAL A 113 9.59 3.72 11.50
N THR A 114 10.08 3.76 10.26
CA THR A 114 11.37 3.14 9.90
C THR A 114 12.56 3.85 10.55
N ALA A 115 12.56 5.19 10.57
CA ALA A 115 13.58 5.96 11.29
C ALA A 115 13.51 5.73 12.81
N THR A 116 12.31 5.57 13.37
CA THR A 116 12.12 5.26 14.80
C THR A 116 12.76 3.93 15.16
N ASN A 117 12.59 2.91 14.33
CA ASN A 117 13.16 1.59 14.57
C ASN A 117 14.68 1.56 14.34
N ASN A 118 15.18 2.25 13.32
CA ASN A 118 16.57 2.07 12.88
C ASN A 118 17.54 3.10 13.49
N ILE A 119 17.05 4.31 13.83
CA ILE A 119 17.86 5.41 14.36
C ILE A 119 17.51 5.71 15.82
N GLY A 120 16.22 5.70 16.15
CA GLY A 120 15.73 6.08 17.47
C GLY A 120 15.84 7.59 17.75
N TYR A 121 15.75 7.98 19.03
CA TYR A 121 15.57 9.39 19.44
C TYR A 121 16.77 9.99 20.19
N ALA A 122 17.92 9.32 20.18
CA ALA A 122 19.11 9.76 20.91
C ALA A 122 19.67 11.10 20.37
N ASP A 123 19.64 11.27 19.04
CA ASP A 123 19.99 12.53 18.38
C ASP A 123 18.86 12.93 17.42
N MET A 124 18.16 14.00 17.77
CA MET A 124 17.03 14.50 17.01
C MET A 124 17.43 14.96 15.60
N ARG A 125 18.65 15.47 15.43
CA ARG A 125 19.13 15.89 14.12
C ARG A 125 19.30 14.68 13.21
N VAL A 126 19.94 13.62 13.70
CA VAL A 126 20.16 12.38 12.95
C VAL A 126 18.81 11.70 12.64
N PHE A 127 17.87 11.72 13.58
CA PHE A 127 16.52 11.20 13.37
C PHE A 127 15.79 11.95 12.24
N VAL A 128 15.76 13.29 12.29
CA VAL A 128 15.04 14.09 11.28
C VAL A 128 15.69 13.95 9.91
N THR A 129 17.02 13.88 9.83
CA THR A 129 17.71 13.64 8.54
C THR A 129 17.38 12.26 8.00
N GLY A 130 17.45 11.20 8.80
CA GLY A 130 17.13 9.84 8.33
C GLY A 130 15.66 9.69 7.94
N TRP A 131 14.74 10.31 8.68
CA TRP A 131 13.33 10.37 8.28
C TRP A 131 13.15 11.06 6.92
N ALA A 132 13.75 12.24 6.73
CA ALA A 132 13.63 13.00 5.49
C ALA A 132 14.28 12.29 4.30
N GLU A 133 15.47 11.73 4.48
CA GLU A 133 16.20 10.97 3.45
C GLU A 133 15.46 9.68 3.10
N GLY A 134 14.96 8.94 4.09
CA GLY A 134 14.13 7.76 3.87
C GLY A 134 12.86 8.09 3.08
N LEU A 135 12.17 9.18 3.44
CA LEU A 135 11.01 9.66 2.70
C LEU A 135 11.37 10.02 1.25
N LEU A 136 12.41 10.83 1.04
CA LEU A 136 12.83 11.27 -0.29
C LEU A 136 13.32 10.12 -1.17
N ALA A 137 13.98 9.12 -0.59
CA ALA A 137 14.43 7.94 -1.32
C ALA A 137 13.27 7.03 -1.72
N ALA A 138 12.26 6.89 -0.86
CA ALA A 138 11.11 6.04 -1.11
C ALA A 138 10.07 6.68 -2.05
N LEU A 139 9.91 8.01 -2.01
CA LEU A 139 8.89 8.74 -2.78
C LEU A 139 8.86 8.42 -4.29
N PRO A 140 9.98 8.45 -5.03
CA PRO A 140 9.98 8.13 -6.47
C PRO A 140 9.46 6.71 -6.75
N ILE A 141 9.84 5.76 -5.90
CA ILE A 141 9.44 4.35 -6.03
C ILE A 141 7.97 4.20 -5.63
N GLY A 142 7.54 4.80 -4.53
CA GLY A 142 6.16 4.81 -4.07
C GLY A 142 5.20 5.39 -5.12
N LEU A 143 5.56 6.52 -5.75
CA LEU A 143 4.78 7.11 -6.84
C LEU A 143 4.71 6.21 -8.08
N THR A 144 5.83 5.58 -8.44
CA THR A 144 5.87 4.63 -9.57
C THR A 144 4.98 3.42 -9.31
N ILE A 145 5.09 2.83 -8.12
CA ILE A 145 4.24 1.72 -7.69
C ILE A 145 2.77 2.15 -7.66
N MET A 146 2.45 3.35 -7.15
CA MET A 146 1.08 3.86 -7.12
C MET A 146 0.47 3.96 -8.52
N LEU A 147 1.22 4.43 -9.52
CA LEU A 147 0.75 4.50 -10.90
C LEU A 147 0.47 3.10 -11.47
N ILE A 148 1.41 2.16 -11.28
CA ILE A 148 1.25 0.76 -11.72
C ILE A 148 0.04 0.13 -11.01
N MET A 149 -0.12 0.39 -9.71
CA MET A 149 -1.22 -0.09 -8.91
C MET A 149 -2.55 0.45 -9.40
N SER A 150 -2.64 1.74 -9.69
CA SER A 150 -3.87 2.39 -10.12
C SER A 150 -4.34 1.93 -11.50
N VAL A 151 -3.40 1.84 -12.46
CA VAL A 151 -3.74 1.59 -13.87
C VAL A 151 -3.83 0.09 -14.19
N THR A 152 -2.95 -0.73 -13.62
CA THR A 152 -2.80 -2.13 -14.05
C THR A 152 -3.28 -3.12 -13.00
N VAL A 153 -2.90 -2.93 -11.73
CA VAL A 153 -3.08 -3.96 -10.71
C VAL A 153 -4.46 -3.89 -10.06
N LYS A 154 -4.91 -2.71 -9.63
CA LYS A 154 -6.20 -2.50 -8.97
C LYS A 154 -7.38 -3.05 -9.78
N PRO A 155 -7.51 -2.80 -11.10
CA PRO A 155 -8.61 -3.37 -11.88
C PRO A 155 -8.61 -4.92 -11.90
N LYS A 156 -7.42 -5.53 -11.95
CA LYS A 156 -7.25 -6.99 -11.96
C LYS A 156 -7.57 -7.60 -10.60
N ILE A 157 -7.11 -6.98 -9.52
CA ILE A 157 -7.40 -7.41 -8.14
C ILE A 157 -8.90 -7.34 -7.88
N GLU A 158 -9.55 -6.21 -8.20
CA GLU A 158 -10.99 -6.07 -7.96
C GLU A 158 -11.80 -7.14 -8.69
N ARG A 159 -11.39 -7.49 -9.92
CA ARG A 159 -12.01 -8.59 -10.67
C ARG A 159 -11.78 -9.95 -9.99
N PHE A 160 -10.55 -10.24 -9.56
CA PHE A 160 -10.20 -11.48 -8.87
C PHE A 160 -10.92 -11.62 -7.50
N LEU A 161 -11.01 -10.55 -6.72
CA LEU A 161 -11.69 -10.54 -5.43
C LEU A 161 -13.21 -10.73 -5.56
N LYS A 162 -13.81 -10.34 -6.70
CA LYS A 162 -15.24 -10.51 -6.99
C LYS A 162 -15.59 -11.89 -7.55
N SER A 163 -14.64 -12.63 -8.13
CA SER A 163 -14.83 -14.03 -8.59
C SER A 163 -14.90 -15.05 -7.46
#